data_AF-A0A1G9ZRK5-F1
#
_entry.id   AF-A0A1G9ZRK5-F1
#
_cell.length_a   1.000
_cell.length_b   1.000
_cell.length_c   1.000
_cell.angle_alpha   90.00
_cell.angle_beta   90.00
_cell.angle_gamma   90.00
#
_symmetry.space_group_name_H-M   'P 1'
#
loop_
_entity.id
_entity.type
_entity.pdbx_description
1 polymer ?
#
loop_
_entity_poly.entity_id
_entity_poly.type
_entity_poly.pdbx_seq_one_letter_code
_entity_poly.pdbx_strand_id
1 'polypeptide(L)' 'MRIMEKVIQTLKRKDGERRIPVLKLEIDYELQTLFDAMQENESSQIEMSKVRLEELREEWLRLEA' A
#
# COMPACT_ATOMS: atom_id res chain seq x y z
N MET A 1 3.45 -1.63 16.36
CA MET A 1 3.10 -1.83 14.94
C MET A 1 4.08 -2.86 14.32
N ARG A 2 3.79 -4.17 14.41
CA ARG A 2 4.67 -5.25 13.86
C ARG A 2 3.91 -6.44 13.26
N ILE A 3 2.59 -6.46 13.42
CA ILE A 3 1.75 -7.56 12.94
C ILE A 3 1.50 -7.40 11.44
N MET A 4 1.22 -6.18 10.97
CA MET A 4 0.93 -5.92 9.56
C MET A 4 2.12 -6.26 8.65
N GLU A 5 3.32 -5.84 9.04
CA GLU A 5 4.55 -6.15 8.30
C GLU A 5 4.78 -7.66 8.19
N LYS A 6 4.50 -8.41 9.27
CA LYS A 6 4.54 -9.87 9.29
C LYS A 6 3.47 -10.50 8.41
N VAL A 7 2.25 -9.95 8.38
CA VAL A 7 1.15 -10.44 7.52
C VAL A 7 1.51 -10.23 6.04
N ILE A 8 1.99 -9.04 5.68
CA ILE A 8 2.42 -8.72 4.31
C ILE A 8 3.58 -9.64 3.89
N GLN A 9 4.58 -9.85 4.75
CA GLN A 9 5.70 -10.75 4.47
C GLN A 9 5.28 -12.23 4.36
N THR A 10 4.29 -12.66 5.15
CA THR A 10 3.78 -14.04 5.10
C THR A 10 2.98 -14.30 3.83
N LEU A 11 2.21 -13.30 3.36
CA LEU A 11 1.46 -13.40 2.11
C LEU A 11 2.37 -13.37 0.86
N LYS A 12 3.53 -12.71 0.93
CA LYS A 12 4.54 -12.68 -0.16
C LYS A 12 5.21 -14.04 -0.44
N ARG A 13 5.18 -15.02 0.47
CA ARG A 13 5.89 -16.32 0.32
C ARG A 13 5.13 -17.41 -0.46
N LYS A 14 3.94 -17.13 -1.00
CA LYS A 14 3.18 -18.09 -1.84
C LYS A 14 2.76 -17.43 -3.15
N ASP A 15 3.68 -17.52 -4.12
CA ASP A 15 3.47 -17.67 -5.56
C ASP A 15 2.29 -16.92 -6.20
N GLY A 16 2.56 -15.80 -6.89
CA GLY A 16 1.79 -15.22 -8.00
C GLY A 16 0.30 -14.84 -7.77
N GLU A 17 -0.53 -15.79 -7.37
CA GLU A 17 -2.00 -15.69 -7.25
C GLU A 17 -2.47 -14.77 -6.13
N ARG A 18 -1.60 -14.41 -5.18
CA ARG A 18 -1.96 -13.58 -4.01
C ARG A 18 -1.54 -12.12 -4.12
N ARG A 19 -0.91 -11.69 -5.22
CA ARG A 19 -0.41 -10.30 -5.30
C ARG A 19 -1.53 -9.27 -5.29
N ILE A 20 -2.64 -9.50 -6.00
CA ILE A 20 -3.80 -8.58 -6.00
C ILE A 20 -4.38 -8.36 -4.59
N PRO A 21 -4.69 -9.41 -3.78
CA PRO A 21 -5.10 -9.24 -2.39
C PRO A 21 -4.08 -8.48 -1.52
N VAL A 22 -2.79 -8.76 -1.68
CA VAL A 22 -1.73 -8.07 -0.93
C VAL A 22 -1.63 -6.61 -1.35
N LEU A 23 -1.75 -6.33 -2.64
CA LEU A 23 -1.66 -4.98 -3.20
C LEU A 23 -2.84 -4.12 -2.72
N LYS A 24 -4.05 -4.69 -2.65
CA LYS A 24 -5.21 -4.02 -2.02
C LYS A 24 -4.93 -3.64 -0.57
N LEU A 25 -4.34 -4.55 0.22
CA LEU A 25 -3.94 -4.25 1.60
C LEU A 25 -2.85 -3.17 1.68
N GLU A 26 -1.88 -3.17 0.76
CA GLU A 26 -0.84 -2.13 0.67
C GLU A 26 -1.46 -0.76 0.33
N ILE A 27 -2.45 -0.72 -0.57
CA ILE A 27 -3.21 0.50 -0.91
C ILE A 27 -4.01 1.00 0.28
N ASP A 28 -4.77 0.12 0.96
CA ASP A 28 -5.58 0.48 2.13
C ASP A 28 -4.72 1.07 3.25
N TYR A 29 -3.54 0.49 3.47
CA TYR A 29 -2.57 0.98 4.44
C TYR A 29 -2.01 2.36 4.07
N GLU A 30 -1.64 2.56 2.82
CA GLU A 30 -1.10 3.85 2.36
C GLU A 30 -2.19 4.94 2.36
N LEU A 31 -3.44 4.60 2.06
CA LEU A 31 -4.57 5.52 2.20
C LEU A 31 -4.81 5.94 3.66
N GLN A 32 -4.68 5.01 4.61
CA GLN A 32 -4.73 5.35 6.03
C GLN A 32 -3.58 6.29 6.42
N THR A 33 -2.37 6.01 5.94
CA THR A 33 -1.19 6.86 6.18
C THR A 33 -1.38 8.25 5.60
N LEU A 34 -1.93 8.36 4.39
CA LEU A 34 -2.28 9.63 3.76
C LEU A 34 -3.34 10.39 4.58
N PHE A 35 -4.37 9.69 5.07
CA PHE A 35 -5.41 10.30 5.90
C PHE A 35 -4.81 10.91 7.17
N ASP A 36 -3.98 10.15 7.89
CA ASP A 36 -3.32 10.63 9.11
C ASP A 36 -2.42 11.84 8.83
N ALA A 37 -1.61 11.78 7.76
CA ALA A 37 -0.76 12.90 7.32
C ALA A 37 -1.56 14.15 6.95
N MET A 38 -2.75 13.98 6.35
CA MET A 38 -3.67 15.08 6.06
C MET A 38 -4.26 15.69 7.33
N GLN A 39 -4.58 14.89 8.35
CA GLN A 39 -5.04 15.40 9.65
C GLN A 39 -3.93 16.23 10.34
N GLU A 40 -2.68 15.77 10.26
CA GLU A 40 -1.53 16.43 10.86
C GLU A 40 -0.96 17.57 10.00
N ASN A 41 -1.50 17.81 8.81
CA ASN A 41 -1.01 18.77 7.81
C ASN A 41 0.49 18.57 7.48
N GLU A 42 0.96 17.33 7.49
CA GLU A 42 2.34 16.98 7.21
C GLU A 42 2.56 16.89 5.68
N SER A 43 2.77 18.04 5.04
CA SER A 43 2.87 18.16 3.58
C SER A 43 3.87 17.21 2.92
N SER A 44 5.00 16.92 3.58
CA SER A 44 6.00 15.98 3.05
C SER A 44 5.46 14.56 2.99
N GLN A 45 4.81 14.11 4.07
CA GLN A 45 4.25 12.77 4.16
C GLN A 45 3.05 12.61 3.22
N ILE A 46 2.23 13.65 3.07
CA ILE A 46 1.13 13.69 2.09
C ILE A 46 1.66 13.43 0.67
N GLU A 47 2.71 14.14 0.25
CA GLU A 47 3.27 13.96 -1.10
C GLU A 47 3.93 12.58 -1.27
N MET A 48 4.66 12.10 -0.26
CA MET A 48 5.23 10.76 -0.29
C MET A 48 4.16 9.67 -0.43
N SER A 49 3.08 9.77 0.35
CA SER A 49 1.98 8.82 0.30
C SER A 49 1.24 8.84 -1.04
N LYS A 50 1.06 10.02 -1.66
CA LYS A 50 0.49 10.12 -3.02
C LYS A 50 1.38 9.45 -4.07
N VAL A 51 2.68 9.67 -4.03
CA VAL A 51 3.63 9.02 -4.95
C VAL A 51 3.54 7.50 -4.79
N ARG A 52 3.51 7.03 -3.53
CA ARG A 52 3.43 5.60 -3.24
C ARG A 52 2.11 4.97 -3.72
N LEU A 53 1.00 5.67 -3.54
CA LEU A 53 -0.31 5.24 -4.06
C LEU A 53 -0.32 5.13 -5.58
N GLU A 54 0.35 6.04 -6.30
CA GLU A 54 0.45 5.96 -7.76
C GLU A 54 1.26 4.73 -8.19
N GLU A 55 2.39 4.44 -7.54
CA GLU A 55 3.18 3.22 -7.81
C GLU A 55 2.36 1.94 -7.62
N LEU A 56 1.59 1.86 -6.51
CA LEU A 56 0.72 0.73 -6.22
C LEU A 56 -0.43 0.62 -7.23
N ARG A 57 -0.99 1.75 -7.66
CA ARG A 57 -2.03 1.81 -8.70
C ARG A 57 -1.50 1.31 -10.05
N GLU A 58 -0.33 1.74 -10.48
CA GLU A 58 0.29 1.25 -11.71
C GLU A 58 0.55 -0.26 -11.65
N GLU A 59 1.01 -0.77 -10.51
CA GLU A 59 1.17 -2.20 -10.31
C GLU A 59 -0.17 -2.94 -10.41
N TRP A 60 -1.24 -2.38 -9.84
CA TRP A 60 -2.56 -3.00 -9.89
C TRP A 60 -3.08 -3.10 -11.32
N LEU A 61 -2.95 -2.03 -12.11
CA LEU A 61 -3.34 -2.02 -13.51
C LEU A 61 -2.56 -3.05 -14.34
N ARG A 62 -1.27 -3.27 -14.04
CA ARG A 62 -0.46 -4.31 -14.72
C ARG A 62 -0.89 -5.73 -14.37
N LEU A 63 -1.50 -5.95 -13.20
CA LEU A 63 -1.95 -7.26 -12.74
C LEU A 63 -3.40 -7.57 -13.12
N GLU A 64 -4.22 -6.56 -13.40
CA GLU A 64 -5.59 -6.72 -13.92
C GLU A 64 -5.67 -6.81 -15.45
N ALA A 65 -4.62 -6.39 -16.17
CA ALA A 65 -4.52 -6.48 -17.64
C ALA A 65 -4.17 -7.90 -18.13
#